data_AF-A0AA42YLE1-F1
#
_entry.id   AF-A0AA42YLE1-F1
#
_cell.length_a   1.000
_cell.length_b   1.000
_cell.length_c   1.000
_cell.angle_alpha   90.00
_cell.angle_beta   90.00
_cell.angle_gamma   90.00
#
_symmetry.space_group_name_H-M   'P 1'
#
loop_
_entity.id
_entity.type
_entity.pdbx_description
1 polymer ?
#
loop_
_entity_poly.entity_id
_entity_poly.type
_entity_poly.pdbx_seq_one_letter_code
_entity_poly.pdbx_strand_id
1 'polypeptide(L)'
;MEQVGTMVLVKELFSWRAILDIFLIAAGVFFLYRTLLRLGTWKIVAGILVAMAIFLVANFMDLKGIGWIFSNISQVAVIALIVLFQPELRKILEQTASVKRSEPRDLDEKLSHLVVDALVKLAQQRRGAIVVFPGKEPIQEWLSGGFVLDAKPSLPLIMSIFDPNSPGHDGALVITNGEFSRFGVRLPVSQSSRLPEEYGTRHHAAMGLVEKSDALAIVVSEERGNLSIFRKGRMRQVSNGEEMVKTIISHWKDMASFPVVFPKGKARWPVFLQIFASLVLAAIFWSTLAVSQGEILEKVITVPVEYTASSPNLTLVGNKAEEVRLHLSGPKSALDTVNPSHTIVKIDLSKALPGKQSFFITRENIQLPKDIHLLDVIPPSFELTLAEIVEKELIIKPQLVGKLPGGLKIRSLEVKPGKVKVFSPTSDEMDKLISLTTTPIYLNNIYENTTIYCKIVALPAVQPKEKRWPDVVVVITVGR
;
A
#
# COMPACT_ATOMS: atom_id res chain seq x y z
N MET A 1 -26.59 21.71 6.87
CA MET A 1 -25.67 20.56 6.73
C MET A 1 -24.91 20.57 5.40
N GLU A 2 -25.53 20.91 4.25
CA GLU A 2 -24.84 21.00 2.94
C GLU A 2 -23.66 21.99 2.86
N GLN A 3 -23.79 23.20 3.42
CA GLN A 3 -22.71 24.22 3.35
C GLN A 3 -21.45 23.86 4.15
N VAL A 4 -21.57 23.00 5.17
CA VAL A 4 -20.43 22.55 5.96
C VAL A 4 -19.66 21.47 5.19
N GLY A 5 -20.36 20.58 4.48
CA GLY A 5 -19.74 19.55 3.63
C GLY A 5 -18.95 20.12 2.46
N THR A 6 -19.45 21.17 1.79
CA THR A 6 -18.73 21.82 0.68
C THR A 6 -17.47 22.55 1.13
N MET A 7 -17.50 23.23 2.29
CA MET A 7 -16.30 23.88 2.83
C MET A 7 -15.22 22.88 3.30
N VAL A 8 -15.62 21.72 3.81
CA VAL A 8 -14.68 20.65 4.20
C VAL A 8 -14.02 20.04 2.96
N LEU A 9 -14.79 19.74 1.91
CA LEU A 9 -14.27 19.24 0.63
C LEU A 9 -13.29 20.23 -0.03
N VAL A 10 -13.59 21.54 0.01
CA VAL A 10 -12.68 22.56 -0.54
C VAL A 10 -11.37 22.64 0.26
N LYS A 11 -11.42 22.48 1.59
CA LYS A 11 -10.19 22.42 2.42
C LYS A 11 -9.37 21.16 2.16
N GLU A 12 -10.02 20.01 1.97
CA GLU A 12 -9.31 18.76 1.64
C GLU A 12 -8.68 18.81 0.24
N LEU A 13 -9.36 19.39 -0.76
CA LEU A 13 -8.83 19.62 -2.11
C LEU A 13 -7.54 20.44 -2.13
N PHE A 14 -7.39 21.38 -1.19
CA PHE A 14 -6.18 22.22 -1.06
C PHE A 14 -5.12 21.64 -0.11
N SER A 15 -5.32 20.44 0.43
CA SER A 15 -4.26 19.76 1.16
C SER A 15 -3.12 19.41 0.20
N TRP A 16 -1.86 19.53 0.65
CA TRP A 16 -0.71 19.20 -0.20
C TRP A 16 -0.73 17.74 -0.67
N ARG A 17 -1.35 16.85 0.13
CA ARG A 17 -1.58 15.44 -0.21
C ARG A 17 -2.58 15.31 -1.34
N ALA A 18 -3.72 16.00 -1.28
CA ALA A 18 -4.70 16.01 -2.36
C ALA A 18 -4.12 16.58 -3.66
N ILE A 19 -3.35 17.66 -3.58
CA ILE A 19 -2.68 18.25 -4.75
C ILE A 19 -1.71 17.25 -5.37
N LEU A 20 -0.92 16.56 -4.55
CA LEU A 20 0.01 15.53 -5.01
C LEU A 20 -0.72 14.32 -5.61
N ASP A 21 -1.81 13.85 -4.99
CA ASP A 21 -2.64 12.76 -5.50
C ASP A 21 -3.28 13.13 -6.84
N ILE A 22 -3.92 14.30 -6.94
CA ILE A 22 -4.52 14.80 -8.19
C ILE A 22 -3.45 14.92 -9.28
N PHE A 23 -2.27 15.43 -8.94
CA PHE A 23 -1.15 15.53 -9.88
C PHE A 23 -0.68 14.15 -10.37
N LEU A 24 -0.49 13.18 -9.46
CA LEU A 24 -0.06 11.83 -9.81
C LEU A 24 -1.11 11.11 -10.66
N ILE A 25 -2.38 11.21 -10.31
CA ILE A 25 -3.49 10.66 -11.08
C ILE A 25 -3.54 11.32 -12.46
N ALA A 26 -3.44 12.65 -12.54
CA ALA A 26 -3.43 13.38 -13.81
C ALA A 26 -2.23 12.98 -14.69
N ALA A 27 -1.04 12.83 -14.10
CA ALA A 27 0.15 12.37 -14.80
C ALA A 27 -0.01 10.94 -15.31
N GLY A 28 -0.57 10.04 -14.50
CA GLY A 28 -0.88 8.67 -14.88
C GLY A 28 -1.90 8.58 -16.03
N VAL A 29 -3.01 9.30 -15.92
CA VAL A 29 -4.05 9.40 -16.97
C VAL A 29 -3.48 9.97 -18.25
N PHE A 30 -2.66 11.03 -18.17
CA PHE A 30 -2.01 11.63 -19.34
C PHE A 30 -1.04 10.67 -20.02
N PHE A 31 -0.20 9.97 -19.23
CA PHE A 31 0.73 8.97 -19.75
C PHE A 31 -0.02 7.81 -20.41
N LEU A 32 -1.08 7.31 -19.79
CA LEU A 32 -1.92 6.24 -20.31
C LEU A 32 -2.57 6.66 -21.64
N TYR A 33 -3.19 7.84 -21.67
CA TYR A 33 -3.82 8.40 -22.88
C TYR A 33 -2.82 8.50 -24.05
N ARG A 34 -1.63 9.05 -23.79
CA ARG A 34 -0.59 9.21 -24.82
C ARG A 34 -0.04 7.87 -25.30
N THR A 35 0.10 6.91 -24.40
CA THR A 35 0.58 5.55 -24.70
C THR A 35 -0.43 4.80 -25.57
N LEU A 36 -1.73 4.88 -25.25
CA LEU A 36 -2.82 4.28 -26.02
C LEU A 36 -2.92 4.87 -27.44
N LEU A 37 -2.72 6.18 -27.60
CA LEU A 37 -2.67 6.82 -28.90
C LEU A 37 -1.45 6.39 -29.73
N ARG A 38 -0.29 6.22 -29.09
CA ARG A 38 0.95 5.82 -29.78
C ARG A 38 0.89 4.39 -30.30
N LEU A 39 0.27 3.48 -29.55
CA LEU A 39 0.20 2.05 -29.86
C LEU A 39 -0.93 1.69 -30.84
N GLY A 40 -1.82 2.64 -31.18
CA GLY A 40 -2.97 2.38 -32.06
C GLY A 40 -4.10 1.58 -31.38
N THR A 41 -3.97 1.31 -30.08
CA THR A 41 -4.91 0.55 -29.24
C THR A 41 -6.22 1.31 -28.93
N TRP A 42 -6.40 2.50 -29.50
CA TRP A 42 -7.60 3.32 -29.29
C TRP A 42 -8.90 2.57 -29.61
N LYS A 43 -8.88 1.64 -30.58
CA LYS A 43 -10.05 0.81 -30.94
C LYS A 43 -10.55 -0.06 -29.77
N ILE A 44 -9.64 -0.57 -28.95
CA ILE A 44 -10.00 -1.40 -27.79
C ILE A 44 -10.64 -0.53 -26.70
N VAL A 45 -10.06 0.64 -26.45
CA VAL A 45 -10.61 1.63 -25.50
C VAL A 45 -12.01 2.09 -25.95
N ALA A 46 -12.19 2.35 -27.25
CA ALA A 46 -13.49 2.68 -27.82
C ALA A 46 -14.52 1.56 -27.58
N GLY A 47 -14.12 0.30 -27.77
CA GLY A 47 -14.97 -0.86 -27.49
C GLY A 47 -15.40 -0.94 -26.02
N ILE A 48 -14.47 -0.71 -25.08
CA ILE A 48 -14.76 -0.69 -23.63
C ILE A 48 -15.74 0.44 -23.30
N LEU A 49 -15.54 1.64 -23.86
CA LEU A 49 -16.45 2.78 -23.63
C LEU A 49 -17.85 2.52 -24.18
N VAL A 50 -17.98 1.90 -25.34
CA VAL A 50 -19.28 1.51 -25.91
C VAL A 50 -19.96 0.48 -25.01
N ALA A 51 -19.23 -0.54 -24.56
CA ALA A 51 -19.77 -1.55 -23.63
C ALA A 51 -20.23 -0.92 -22.31
N MET A 52 -19.46 0.04 -21.77
CA MET A 52 -19.83 0.80 -20.58
C MET A 52 -21.09 1.64 -20.81
N ALA A 53 -21.22 2.31 -21.96
CA ALA A 53 -22.41 3.08 -22.31
C ALA A 53 -23.67 2.20 -22.40
N ILE A 54 -23.57 1.03 -23.03
CA ILE A 54 -24.65 0.04 -23.08
C ILE A 54 -25.05 -0.38 -21.65
N PHE A 55 -24.07 -0.65 -20.79
CA PHE A 55 -24.33 -1.01 -19.39
C PHE A 55 -25.04 0.11 -18.62
N LEU A 56 -24.60 1.38 -18.78
CA LEU A 56 -25.24 2.52 -18.12
C LEU A 56 -26.70 2.70 -18.56
N VAL A 57 -26.96 2.59 -19.87
CA VAL A 57 -28.34 2.65 -20.41
C VAL A 57 -29.17 1.48 -19.87
N ALA A 58 -28.61 0.27 -19.85
CA ALA A 58 -29.31 -0.90 -19.32
C ALA A 58 -29.65 -0.77 -17.83
N ASN A 59 -28.72 -0.24 -17.04
CA ASN A 59 -28.94 0.02 -15.61
C ASN A 59 -29.99 1.13 -15.39
N PHE A 60 -29.95 2.18 -16.22
CA PHE A 60 -30.97 3.24 -16.18
C PHE A 60 -32.38 2.71 -16.51
N MET A 61 -32.47 1.72 -17.39
CA MET A 61 -33.72 1.05 -17.78
C MET A 61 -34.09 -0.15 -16.88
N ASP A 62 -33.34 -0.41 -15.80
CA ASP A 62 -33.50 -1.56 -14.89
C ASP A 62 -33.51 -2.95 -15.59
N LEU A 63 -32.72 -3.10 -16.66
CA LEU A 63 -32.62 -4.34 -17.43
C LEU A 63 -31.76 -5.38 -16.72
N LYS A 64 -32.39 -6.15 -15.81
CA LYS A 64 -31.74 -7.20 -14.99
C LYS A 64 -30.92 -8.22 -15.79
N GLY A 65 -31.40 -8.61 -16.98
CA GLY A 65 -30.69 -9.57 -17.84
C GLY A 65 -29.32 -9.09 -18.30
N ILE A 66 -29.23 -7.82 -18.72
CA ILE A 66 -27.94 -7.21 -19.12
C ILE A 66 -27.05 -7.02 -17.90
N GLY A 67 -27.61 -6.65 -16.74
CA GLY A 67 -26.87 -6.58 -15.47
C GLY A 67 -26.23 -7.93 -15.10
N TRP A 68 -26.98 -9.03 -15.22
CA TRP A 68 -26.47 -10.37 -15.01
C TRP A 68 -25.36 -10.75 -16.01
N ILE A 69 -25.56 -10.49 -17.31
CA ILE A 69 -24.55 -10.73 -18.36
C ILE A 69 -23.27 -9.94 -18.04
N PHE A 70 -23.38 -8.66 -17.73
CA PHE A 70 -22.24 -7.80 -17.45
C PHE A 70 -21.48 -8.26 -16.20
N SER A 71 -22.18 -8.68 -15.14
CA SER A 71 -21.56 -9.19 -13.92
C SER A 71 -20.71 -10.45 -14.18
N ASN A 72 -21.18 -11.36 -15.04
CA ASN A 72 -20.43 -12.59 -15.35
C ASN A 72 -19.30 -12.33 -16.35
N ILE A 73 -19.58 -11.55 -17.41
CA ILE A 73 -18.58 -11.26 -18.45
C ILE A 73 -17.47 -10.37 -17.92
N SER A 74 -17.75 -9.39 -17.05
CA SER A 74 -16.75 -8.44 -16.55
C SER A 74 -15.59 -9.13 -15.83
N GLN A 75 -15.84 -10.20 -15.07
CA GLN A 75 -14.80 -10.97 -14.38
C GLN A 75 -13.80 -11.58 -15.37
N VAL A 76 -14.32 -12.24 -16.42
CA VAL A 76 -13.48 -12.84 -17.48
C VAL A 76 -12.85 -11.75 -18.35
N ALA A 77 -13.56 -10.66 -18.61
CA ALA A 77 -13.09 -9.53 -19.41
C ALA A 77 -11.87 -8.84 -18.78
N VAL A 78 -11.79 -8.72 -17.45
CA VAL A 78 -10.61 -8.19 -16.76
C VAL A 78 -9.39 -9.06 -17.01
N ILE A 79 -9.53 -10.38 -16.92
CA ILE A 79 -8.42 -11.33 -17.19
C ILE A 79 -8.01 -11.23 -18.66
N ALA A 80 -8.98 -11.26 -19.58
CA ALA A 80 -8.72 -11.12 -21.02
C ALA A 80 -8.04 -9.78 -21.36
N LEU A 81 -8.42 -8.70 -20.69
CA LEU A 81 -7.79 -7.38 -20.81
C LEU A 81 -6.32 -7.44 -20.40
N ILE A 82 -6.00 -8.04 -19.24
CA ILE A 82 -4.61 -8.18 -18.79
C ILE A 82 -3.77 -8.97 -19.81
N VAL A 83 -4.30 -10.10 -20.30
CA VAL A 83 -3.61 -10.92 -21.31
C VAL A 83 -3.41 -10.15 -22.61
N LEU A 84 -4.44 -9.43 -23.06
CA LEU A 84 -4.38 -8.64 -24.28
C LEU A 84 -3.39 -7.46 -24.18
N PHE A 85 -3.29 -6.83 -23.00
CA PHE A 85 -2.37 -5.73 -22.73
C PHE A 85 -0.98 -6.19 -22.24
N GLN A 86 -0.75 -7.49 -22.10
CA GLN A 86 0.52 -8.05 -21.63
C GLN A 86 1.72 -7.59 -22.50
N PRO A 87 1.66 -7.59 -23.85
CA PRO A 87 2.76 -7.12 -24.69
C PRO A 87 3.10 -5.64 -24.46
N GLU A 88 2.10 -4.80 -24.23
CA GLU A 88 2.27 -3.37 -24.00
C GLU A 88 2.91 -3.10 -22.64
N LEU A 89 2.43 -3.78 -21.58
CA LEU A 89 3.02 -3.69 -20.25
C LEU A 89 4.50 -4.12 -20.28
N ARG A 90 4.80 -5.20 -21.00
CA ARG A 90 6.18 -5.66 -21.21
C ARG A 90 7.05 -4.59 -21.88
N LYS A 91 6.56 -3.96 -22.96
CA LYS A 91 7.27 -2.87 -23.67
C LYS A 91 7.57 -1.68 -22.76
N ILE A 92 6.63 -1.28 -21.89
CA ILE A 92 6.82 -0.15 -20.95
C ILE A 92 7.89 -0.48 -19.90
N LEU A 93 7.87 -1.71 -19.37
CA LEU A 93 8.86 -2.18 -18.39
C LEU A 93 10.26 -2.30 -19.02
N GLU A 94 10.35 -2.84 -20.23
CA GLU A 94 11.60 -2.92 -20.99
C GLU A 94 12.20 -1.53 -21.27
N GLN A 95 11.36 -0.55 -21.63
CA GLN A 95 11.78 0.84 -21.86
C GLN A 95 12.29 1.52 -20.58
N THR A 96 11.69 1.19 -19.43
CA THR A 96 12.08 1.76 -18.11
C THR A 96 13.34 1.09 -17.56
N ALA A 97 13.61 -0.17 -17.92
CA ALA A 97 14.84 -0.88 -17.57
C ALA A 97 16.07 -0.41 -18.39
N SER A 98 15.86 0.21 -19.55
CA SER A 98 16.91 0.74 -20.43
C SER A 98 17.59 2.03 -19.92
N VAL A 99 17.45 2.39 -18.64
CA VAL A 99 18.01 3.62 -18.02
C VAL A 99 19.55 3.58 -17.88
N LYS A 100 20.25 2.61 -18.49
CA LYS A 100 21.72 2.59 -18.49
C LYS A 100 22.31 3.52 -19.56
N ARG A 101 22.46 4.77 -19.12
CA ARG A 101 23.62 5.67 -19.27
C ARG A 101 23.98 6.12 -20.69
N SER A 102 23.67 7.39 -20.93
CA SER A 102 24.21 8.24 -22.00
C SER A 102 25.68 8.62 -21.75
N GLU A 103 26.36 8.84 -22.89
CA GLU A 103 27.68 9.45 -23.17
C GLU A 103 28.89 8.49 -23.25
N PRO A 104 29.63 8.54 -24.39
CA PRO A 104 30.25 9.76 -24.92
C PRO A 104 29.70 10.20 -26.29
N ARG A 105 29.19 11.45 -26.37
CA ARG A 105 28.90 12.14 -27.65
C ARG A 105 30.08 12.05 -28.66
N ASP A 106 31.31 12.02 -28.15
CA ASP A 106 32.53 11.85 -28.95
C ASP A 106 32.68 10.47 -29.60
N LEU A 107 32.15 9.41 -28.96
CA LEU A 107 32.23 8.05 -29.50
C LEU A 107 31.28 7.89 -30.68
N ASP A 108 30.07 8.45 -30.56
CA ASP A 108 29.08 8.51 -31.63
C ASP A 108 29.61 9.32 -32.83
N GLU A 109 30.19 10.50 -32.61
CA GLU A 109 30.74 11.30 -33.71
C GLU A 109 31.88 10.56 -34.44
N LYS A 110 32.85 10.02 -33.71
CA LYS A 110 33.95 9.21 -34.30
C LYS A 110 33.43 7.98 -35.04
N LEU A 111 32.43 7.29 -34.49
CA LEU A 111 31.81 6.14 -35.12
C LEU A 111 31.06 6.53 -36.40
N SER A 112 30.34 7.66 -36.40
CA SER A 112 29.64 8.17 -37.59
C SER A 112 30.63 8.37 -38.73
N HIS A 113 31.74 9.05 -38.46
CA HIS A 113 32.78 9.29 -39.45
C HIS A 113 33.38 7.97 -39.95
N LEU A 114 33.73 7.05 -39.05
CA LEU A 114 34.28 5.74 -39.41
C LEU A 114 33.33 4.94 -40.32
N VAL A 115 32.04 4.87 -39.99
CA VAL A 115 31.05 4.14 -40.78
C VAL A 115 30.86 4.81 -42.13
N VAL A 116 30.73 6.14 -42.18
CA VAL A 116 30.55 6.86 -43.44
C VAL A 116 31.79 6.72 -44.34
N ASP A 117 32.99 6.81 -43.79
CA ASP A 117 34.23 6.60 -44.55
C ASP A 117 34.29 5.20 -45.15
N ALA A 118 33.84 4.18 -44.40
CA ALA A 118 33.74 2.81 -44.90
C ALA A 118 32.72 2.69 -46.05
N LEU A 119 31.53 3.27 -45.89
CA LEU A 119 30.47 3.23 -46.89
C LEU A 119 30.85 3.99 -48.17
N VAL A 120 31.55 5.13 -48.05
CA VAL A 120 32.09 5.87 -49.21
C VAL A 120 33.14 5.03 -49.95
N LYS A 121 34.03 4.31 -49.25
CA LYS A 121 34.99 3.39 -49.90
C LYS A 121 34.29 2.23 -50.60
N LEU A 122 33.28 1.64 -49.98
CA LEU A 122 32.47 0.58 -50.60
C LEU A 122 31.72 1.10 -51.83
N ALA A 123 31.17 2.31 -51.78
CA ALA A 123 30.53 2.98 -52.91
C ALA A 123 31.49 3.19 -54.09
N GLN A 124 32.71 3.68 -53.83
CA GLN A 124 33.76 3.83 -54.86
C GLN A 124 34.15 2.50 -55.49
N GLN A 125 34.14 1.41 -54.72
CA GLN A 125 34.41 0.05 -55.19
C GLN A 125 33.18 -0.65 -55.78
N ARG A 126 32.02 0.02 -55.83
CA ARG A 126 30.71 -0.54 -56.23
C ARG A 126 30.37 -1.84 -55.47
N ARG A 127 30.70 -1.88 -54.18
CA ARG A 127 30.37 -2.98 -53.28
C ARG A 127 29.10 -2.64 -52.51
N GLY A 128 28.08 -3.50 -52.64
CA GLY A 128 26.81 -3.33 -51.96
C GLY A 128 26.95 -3.47 -50.45
N ALA A 129 26.28 -2.60 -49.70
CA ALA A 129 26.28 -2.64 -48.24
C ALA A 129 24.96 -2.16 -47.67
N ILE A 130 24.61 -2.65 -46.49
CA ILE A 130 23.45 -2.17 -45.74
C ILE A 130 23.77 -2.15 -44.24
N VAL A 131 23.68 -0.95 -43.66
CA VAL A 131 23.97 -0.70 -42.25
C VAL A 131 22.72 -0.16 -41.57
N VAL A 132 22.38 -0.74 -40.42
CA VAL A 132 21.17 -0.43 -39.65
C VAL A 132 21.55 0.12 -38.29
N PHE A 133 20.97 1.27 -37.96
CA PHE A 133 21.00 1.89 -36.65
C PHE A 133 19.60 1.76 -36.03
N PRO A 134 19.42 0.95 -34.97
CA PRO A 134 18.16 0.80 -34.28
C PRO A 134 17.68 2.12 -33.66
N GLY A 135 16.36 2.34 -33.66
CA GLY A 135 15.70 3.47 -33.01
C GLY A 135 15.19 3.15 -31.60
N LYS A 136 14.06 3.74 -31.19
CA LYS A 136 13.41 3.46 -29.89
C LYS A 136 12.59 2.18 -29.91
N GLU A 137 12.15 1.76 -31.09
CA GLU A 137 11.37 0.54 -31.26
C GLU A 137 12.32 -0.66 -31.43
N PRO A 138 12.09 -1.76 -30.68
CA PRO A 138 12.92 -2.95 -30.79
C PRO A 138 12.78 -3.54 -32.20
N ILE A 139 13.91 -3.68 -32.90
CA ILE A 139 13.92 -4.20 -34.27
C ILE A 139 14.03 -5.73 -34.34
N GLN A 140 14.31 -6.41 -33.22
CA GLN A 140 14.68 -7.83 -33.15
C GLN A 140 13.61 -8.75 -33.75
N GLU A 141 12.32 -8.39 -33.63
CA GLU A 141 11.21 -9.16 -34.22
C GLU A 141 11.19 -9.13 -35.75
N TRP A 142 11.84 -8.14 -36.35
CA TRP A 142 11.96 -7.97 -37.80
C TRP A 142 13.27 -8.55 -38.35
N LEU A 143 14.23 -8.83 -37.48
CA LEU A 143 15.52 -9.38 -37.86
C LEU A 143 15.44 -10.91 -37.91
N SER A 144 15.96 -11.52 -38.97
CA SER A 144 16.05 -12.97 -39.09
C SER A 144 17.45 -13.42 -39.52
N GLY A 145 17.92 -14.54 -38.96
CA GLY A 145 19.27 -15.06 -39.21
C GLY A 145 20.38 -14.13 -38.72
N GLY A 146 21.52 -14.17 -39.41
CA GLY A 146 22.72 -13.41 -39.08
C GLY A 146 23.53 -13.98 -37.92
N PHE A 147 24.70 -13.39 -37.70
CA PHE A 147 25.67 -13.83 -36.70
C PHE A 147 25.90 -12.73 -35.67
N VAL A 148 26.03 -13.13 -34.40
CA VAL A 148 26.46 -12.23 -33.32
C VAL A 148 27.93 -11.89 -33.52
N LEU A 149 28.27 -10.60 -33.39
CA LEU A 149 29.62 -10.11 -33.62
C LEU A 149 30.22 -9.45 -32.37
N ASP A 150 29.43 -8.63 -31.68
CA ASP A 150 29.81 -7.88 -30.46
C ASP A 150 31.24 -7.31 -30.54
N ALA A 151 31.54 -6.64 -31.65
CA ALA A 151 32.89 -6.16 -31.96
C ALA A 151 32.98 -4.63 -31.94
N LYS A 152 34.17 -4.15 -31.57
CA LYS A 152 34.51 -2.72 -31.67
C LYS A 152 34.53 -2.28 -33.13
N PRO A 153 33.93 -1.11 -33.45
CA PRO A 153 33.92 -0.60 -34.80
C PRO A 153 35.33 -0.36 -35.35
N SER A 154 35.57 -0.88 -36.55
CA SER A 154 36.82 -0.63 -37.28
C SER A 154 36.56 -0.65 -38.78
N LEU A 155 37.27 0.23 -39.50
CA LEU A 155 37.16 0.29 -40.96
C LEU A 155 37.46 -1.07 -41.64
N PRO A 156 38.52 -1.82 -41.28
CA PRO A 156 38.81 -3.11 -41.91
C PRO A 156 37.70 -4.14 -41.70
N LEU A 157 37.01 -4.10 -40.55
CA LEU A 157 35.93 -5.02 -40.24
C LEU A 157 34.69 -4.75 -41.11
N ILE A 158 34.30 -3.49 -41.31
CA ILE A 158 33.21 -3.15 -42.25
C ILE A 158 33.57 -3.62 -43.67
N MET A 159 34.79 -3.34 -44.11
CA MET A 159 35.26 -3.74 -45.45
C MET A 159 35.26 -5.26 -45.63
N SER A 160 35.59 -6.02 -44.58
CA SER A 160 35.60 -7.50 -44.58
C SER A 160 34.19 -8.10 -44.55
N ILE A 161 33.28 -7.51 -43.78
CA ILE A 161 31.87 -7.95 -43.71
C ILE A 161 31.20 -7.83 -45.07
N PHE A 162 31.43 -6.71 -45.77
CA PHE A 162 30.84 -6.45 -47.09
C PHE A 162 31.77 -6.86 -48.26
N ASP A 163 32.77 -7.71 -48.02
CA ASP A 163 33.52 -8.31 -49.12
C ASP A 163 32.65 -9.34 -49.86
N PRO A 164 32.53 -9.30 -51.21
CA PRO A 164 31.67 -10.21 -51.96
C PRO A 164 31.97 -11.71 -51.74
N ASN A 165 33.16 -12.06 -51.28
CA ASN A 165 33.53 -13.45 -51.00
C ASN A 165 33.26 -13.87 -49.54
N SER A 166 32.88 -12.92 -48.67
CA SER A 166 32.60 -13.16 -47.27
C SER A 166 31.17 -13.66 -47.06
N PRO A 167 30.90 -14.70 -46.26
CA PRO A 167 29.53 -15.14 -45.96
C PRO A 167 28.63 -14.05 -45.35
N GLY A 168 29.22 -12.98 -44.81
CA GLY A 168 28.52 -11.87 -44.18
C GLY A 168 27.94 -10.80 -45.12
N HIS A 169 28.35 -10.78 -46.40
CA HIS A 169 28.00 -9.69 -47.32
C HIS A 169 26.53 -9.69 -47.78
N ASP A 170 25.86 -10.83 -47.61
CA ASP A 170 24.44 -11.03 -47.94
C ASP A 170 23.56 -10.78 -46.71
N GLY A 171 23.57 -9.54 -46.24
CA GLY A 171 22.74 -9.10 -45.13
C GLY A 171 23.17 -7.77 -44.53
N ALA A 172 22.46 -7.33 -43.50
CA ALA A 172 22.70 -6.08 -42.81
C ALA A 172 23.69 -6.21 -41.66
N LEU A 173 24.50 -5.17 -41.50
CA LEU A 173 25.26 -4.87 -40.29
C LEU A 173 24.39 -4.05 -39.35
N VAL A 174 24.19 -4.51 -38.13
CA VAL A 174 23.44 -3.80 -37.08
C VAL A 174 24.44 -3.18 -36.11
N ILE A 175 24.32 -1.87 -35.88
CA ILE A 175 25.17 -1.11 -34.97
C ILE A 175 24.35 -0.72 -33.75
N THR A 176 24.74 -1.15 -32.56
CA THR A 176 23.99 -0.91 -31.32
C THR A 176 24.95 -0.48 -30.22
N ASN A 177 24.61 0.56 -29.46
CA ASN A 177 25.41 1.08 -28.34
C ASN A 177 26.88 1.37 -28.71
N GLY A 178 27.13 1.86 -29.94
CA GLY A 178 28.49 2.15 -30.40
C GLY A 178 29.32 0.94 -30.81
N GLU A 179 28.73 -0.25 -30.88
CA GLU A 179 29.40 -1.51 -31.26
C GLU A 179 28.70 -2.18 -32.44
N PHE A 180 29.43 -3.04 -33.16
CA PHE A 180 28.84 -3.89 -34.19
C PHE A 180 28.22 -5.12 -33.52
N SER A 181 26.89 -5.16 -33.41
CA SER A 181 26.19 -6.19 -32.65
C SER A 181 25.96 -7.47 -33.47
N ARG A 182 25.47 -7.33 -34.71
CA ARG A 182 25.24 -8.46 -35.63
C ARG A 182 25.56 -8.10 -37.07
N PHE A 183 25.90 -9.09 -37.88
CA PHE A 183 26.07 -8.95 -39.33
C PHE A 183 25.40 -10.10 -40.09
N GLY A 184 25.23 -9.95 -41.41
CA GLY A 184 24.55 -10.94 -42.24
C GLY A 184 23.06 -11.12 -41.86
N VAL A 185 22.45 -10.10 -41.25
CA VAL A 185 21.06 -10.15 -40.79
C VAL A 185 20.11 -9.89 -41.95
N ARG A 186 19.07 -10.71 -42.09
CA ARG A 186 18.02 -10.49 -43.09
C ARG A 186 16.94 -9.57 -42.53
N LEU A 187 16.64 -8.51 -43.29
CA LEU A 187 15.61 -7.53 -42.99
C LEU A 187 14.31 -7.86 -43.74
N PRO A 188 13.14 -7.39 -43.27
CA PRO A 188 11.90 -7.55 -44.02
C PRO A 188 11.95 -6.72 -45.30
N VAL A 189 11.44 -7.27 -46.39
CA VAL A 189 11.37 -6.57 -47.69
C VAL A 189 10.07 -5.76 -47.76
N SER A 190 10.16 -4.51 -48.23
CA SER A 190 8.97 -3.68 -48.43
C SER A 190 8.09 -4.24 -49.55
N GLN A 191 6.77 -4.22 -49.31
CA GLN A 191 5.74 -4.54 -50.30
C GLN A 191 5.07 -3.28 -50.88
N SER A 192 5.55 -2.08 -50.51
CA SER A 192 4.94 -0.83 -50.94
C SER A 192 5.50 -0.39 -52.29
N SER A 193 4.65 0.21 -53.13
CA SER A 193 5.03 0.82 -54.42
C SER A 193 5.76 2.17 -54.27
N ARG A 194 6.21 2.51 -53.05
CA ARG A 194 6.92 3.78 -52.77
C ARG A 194 8.36 3.77 -53.28
N LEU A 195 8.94 2.59 -53.47
CA LEU A 195 10.27 2.42 -54.03
C LEU A 195 10.13 1.88 -55.46
N PRO A 196 10.66 2.57 -56.49
CA PRO A 196 10.65 2.06 -57.86
C PRO A 196 11.30 0.68 -57.99
N GLU A 197 10.81 -0.15 -58.92
CA GLU A 197 11.33 -1.51 -59.15
C GLU A 197 12.81 -1.55 -59.61
N GLU A 198 13.34 -0.42 -60.05
CA GLU A 198 14.75 -0.24 -60.46
C GLU A 198 15.76 -0.33 -59.30
N TYR A 199 15.29 -0.45 -58.06
CA TYR A 199 16.12 -0.55 -56.88
C TYR A 199 16.29 -2.02 -56.45
N GLY A 200 17.53 -2.43 -56.19
CA GLY A 200 17.82 -3.81 -55.80
C GLY A 200 17.28 -4.22 -54.42
N THR A 201 17.41 -5.51 -54.12
CA THR A 201 16.89 -6.16 -52.90
C THR A 201 17.32 -5.47 -51.60
N ARG A 202 18.56 -4.98 -51.50
CA ARG A 202 19.04 -4.23 -50.32
C ARG A 202 18.25 -2.95 -50.05
N HIS A 203 17.81 -2.24 -51.09
CA HIS A 203 16.99 -1.03 -50.94
C HIS A 203 15.58 -1.37 -50.49
N HIS A 204 14.97 -2.43 -51.05
CA HIS A 204 13.66 -2.91 -50.59
C HIS A 204 13.71 -3.45 -49.15
N ALA A 205 14.81 -4.11 -48.76
CA ALA A 205 15.05 -4.58 -47.41
C ALA A 205 15.21 -3.42 -46.41
N ALA A 206 15.96 -2.38 -46.77
CA ALA A 206 16.07 -1.16 -45.97
C ALA A 206 14.72 -0.45 -45.82
N MET A 207 13.96 -0.33 -46.92
CA MET A 207 12.62 0.26 -46.90
C MET A 207 11.68 -0.52 -45.99
N GLY A 208 11.66 -1.86 -46.09
CA GLY A 208 10.75 -2.69 -45.31
C GLY A 208 11.02 -2.59 -43.80
N LEU A 209 12.28 -2.45 -43.39
CA LEU A 209 12.61 -2.22 -41.99
C LEU A 209 12.12 -0.85 -41.48
N VAL A 210 12.36 0.23 -42.23
CA VAL A 210 12.01 1.60 -41.80
C VAL A 210 10.53 1.96 -41.98
N GLU A 211 9.76 1.10 -42.64
CA GLU A 211 8.29 1.17 -42.66
C GLU A 211 7.67 0.57 -41.38
N LYS A 212 8.36 -0.39 -40.77
CA LYS A 212 7.90 -1.12 -39.58
C LYS A 212 8.50 -0.65 -38.27
N SER A 213 9.55 0.18 -38.34
CA SER A 213 10.28 0.67 -37.18
C SER A 213 10.79 2.10 -37.38
N ASP A 214 11.22 2.74 -36.31
CA ASP A 214 11.87 4.05 -36.33
C ASP A 214 13.39 4.00 -36.59
N ALA A 215 13.91 2.84 -37.03
CA ALA A 215 15.31 2.65 -37.37
C ALA A 215 15.78 3.55 -38.53
N LEU A 216 17.08 3.80 -38.56
CA LEU A 216 17.79 4.41 -39.68
C LEU A 216 18.56 3.32 -40.41
N ALA A 217 18.34 3.18 -41.72
CA ALA A 217 19.11 2.27 -42.55
C ALA A 217 19.85 3.05 -43.64
N ILE A 218 21.09 2.66 -43.92
CA ILE A 218 21.94 3.25 -44.95
C ILE A 218 22.35 2.15 -45.92
N VAL A 219 22.18 2.41 -47.21
CA VAL A 219 22.44 1.45 -48.28
C VAL A 219 23.46 2.01 -49.26
N VAL A 220 24.40 1.17 -49.67
CA VAL A 220 25.29 1.39 -50.83
C VAL A 220 24.78 0.53 -51.98
N SER A 221 24.53 1.14 -53.13
CA SER A 221 24.15 0.43 -54.35
C SER A 221 25.36 -0.28 -54.97
N GLU A 222 25.27 -1.59 -55.20
CA GLU A 222 26.29 -2.36 -55.92
C GLU A 222 26.33 -2.03 -57.42
N GLU A 223 25.21 -1.62 -58.01
CA GLU A 223 25.13 -1.28 -59.43
C GLU A 223 25.66 0.13 -59.72
N ARG A 224 25.17 1.09 -58.93
CA ARG A 224 25.33 2.53 -59.19
C ARG A 224 26.43 3.17 -58.32
N GLY A 225 26.84 2.52 -57.22
CA GLY A 225 27.77 3.11 -56.25
C GLY A 225 27.17 4.28 -55.46
N ASN A 226 25.84 4.47 -55.51
CA ASN A 226 25.18 5.58 -54.82
C ASN A 226 24.86 5.22 -53.36
N LEU A 227 24.93 6.23 -52.50
CA LEU A 227 24.57 6.17 -51.09
C LEU A 227 23.12 6.60 -50.88
N SER A 228 22.33 5.79 -50.17
CA SER A 228 20.93 6.06 -49.89
C SER A 228 20.63 5.95 -48.40
N ILE A 229 19.87 6.91 -47.87
CA ILE A 229 19.39 6.93 -46.49
C ILE A 229 17.91 6.56 -46.47
N PHE A 230 17.54 5.65 -45.57
CA PHE A 230 16.19 5.20 -45.31
C PHE A 230 15.81 5.57 -43.88
N ARG A 231 14.73 6.36 -43.72
CA ARG A 231 14.23 6.77 -42.40
C ARG A 231 12.74 7.09 -42.49
N LYS A 232 11.93 6.60 -41.54
CA LYS A 232 10.48 6.87 -41.45
C LYS A 232 9.74 6.58 -42.77
N GLY A 233 9.98 5.40 -43.35
CA GLY A 233 9.35 4.96 -44.61
C GLY A 233 9.67 5.79 -45.86
N ARG A 234 10.79 6.54 -45.85
CA ARG A 234 11.25 7.35 -47.00
C ARG A 234 12.70 7.05 -47.32
N MET A 235 13.02 7.08 -48.61
CA MET A 235 14.38 6.99 -49.14
C MET A 235 14.85 8.36 -49.62
N ARG A 236 16.11 8.69 -49.36
CA ARG A 236 16.79 9.87 -49.87
C ARG A 236 18.21 9.52 -50.29
N GLN A 237 18.54 9.73 -51.55
CA GLN A 237 19.92 9.61 -52.02
C GLN A 237 20.77 10.78 -51.52
N VAL A 238 22.02 10.48 -51.18
CA VAL A 238 22.97 11.45 -50.64
C VAL A 238 24.28 11.33 -51.40
N SER A 239 24.77 12.46 -51.91
CA SER A 239 26.05 12.53 -52.64
C SER A 239 27.23 12.95 -51.74
N ASN A 240 26.95 13.57 -50.58
CA ASN A 240 27.97 14.06 -49.67
C ASN A 240 28.02 13.24 -48.37
N GLY A 241 29.19 12.68 -48.04
CA GLY A 241 29.42 11.95 -46.79
C GLY A 241 29.12 12.78 -45.53
N GLU A 242 29.38 14.10 -45.54
CA GLU A 242 29.09 14.96 -44.39
C GLU A 242 27.59 15.02 -44.06
N GLU A 243 26.73 15.02 -45.08
CA GLU A 243 25.28 15.01 -44.88
C GLU A 243 24.83 13.70 -44.23
N MET A 244 25.48 12.59 -44.58
CA MET A 244 25.23 11.29 -43.97
C MET A 244 25.66 11.26 -42.51
N VAL A 245 26.85 11.78 -42.18
CA VAL A 245 27.33 11.94 -40.80
C VAL A 245 26.33 12.75 -39.97
N LYS A 246 25.91 13.93 -40.47
CA LYS A 246 24.90 14.76 -39.81
C LYS A 246 23.59 14.00 -39.59
N THR A 247 23.19 13.15 -40.52
CA THR A 247 21.97 12.35 -40.41
C THR A 247 22.09 11.28 -39.31
N ILE A 248 23.20 10.55 -39.24
CA ILE A 248 23.48 9.55 -38.19
C ILE A 248 23.51 10.24 -36.81
N ILE A 249 24.26 11.34 -36.68
CA ILE A 249 24.33 12.12 -35.43
C ILE A 249 22.93 12.64 -35.03
N SER A 250 22.13 13.12 -35.98
CA SER A 250 20.76 13.57 -35.69
C SER A 250 19.87 12.44 -35.19
N HIS A 251 20.03 11.23 -35.75
CA HIS A 251 19.27 10.06 -35.35
C HIS A 251 19.60 9.66 -33.91
N TRP A 252 20.89 9.57 -33.54
CA TRP A 252 21.26 9.27 -32.15
C TRP A 252 20.85 10.37 -31.17
N LYS A 253 20.91 11.66 -31.56
CA LYS A 253 20.38 12.75 -30.73
C LYS A 253 18.87 12.59 -30.47
N ASP A 254 18.09 12.21 -31.48
CA ASP A 254 16.67 11.92 -31.32
C ASP A 254 16.42 10.73 -30.38
N MET A 255 17.36 9.77 -30.31
CA MET A 255 17.28 8.56 -29.47
C MET A 255 17.71 8.80 -28.02
N ALA A 256 18.85 9.47 -27.80
CA ALA A 256 19.41 9.78 -26.48
C ALA A 256 18.54 10.75 -25.67
N SER A 257 17.68 11.49 -26.35
CA SER A 257 16.82 12.44 -25.70
C SER A 257 15.54 11.72 -25.19
N PHE A 258 15.29 11.82 -23.89
CA PHE A 258 13.96 11.78 -23.29
C PHE A 258 13.39 13.21 -23.17
N PRO A 259 13.27 14.08 -24.20
CA PRO A 259 12.49 15.25 -23.97
C PRO A 259 11.05 14.76 -24.04
N VAL A 260 10.29 15.11 -23.01
CA VAL A 260 8.94 15.59 -23.29
C VAL A 260 9.11 16.73 -24.30
N VAL A 261 9.12 16.41 -25.60
CA VAL A 261 9.23 17.42 -26.65
C VAL A 261 7.90 18.15 -26.63
N PHE A 262 7.85 19.25 -25.90
CA PHE A 262 6.74 20.18 -26.01
C PHE A 262 6.77 20.73 -27.43
N PRO A 263 5.73 20.49 -28.25
CA PRO A 263 5.69 21.04 -29.59
C PRO A 263 5.81 22.57 -29.52
N LYS A 264 6.66 23.17 -30.36
CA LYS A 264 6.75 24.63 -30.49
C LYS A 264 5.70 25.12 -31.51
N GLY A 265 5.11 26.29 -31.27
CA GLY A 265 4.14 26.93 -32.19
C GLY A 265 2.68 26.49 -32.02
N LYS A 266 1.87 26.52 -33.10
CA LYS A 266 0.42 26.20 -33.07
C LYS A 266 0.09 24.75 -32.66
N ALA A 267 1.08 23.85 -32.70
CA ALA A 267 0.94 22.45 -32.26
C ALA A 267 0.93 22.27 -30.72
N ARG A 268 1.07 23.35 -29.93
CA ARG A 268 0.95 23.38 -28.45
C ARG A 268 -0.47 23.12 -27.95
N TRP A 269 -1.44 23.69 -28.66
CA TRP A 269 -2.83 23.70 -28.28
C TRP A 269 -3.42 22.31 -28.03
N PRO A 270 -3.22 21.30 -28.93
CA PRO A 270 -3.74 19.96 -28.68
C PRO A 270 -3.10 19.29 -27.46
N VAL A 271 -1.81 19.53 -27.18
CA VAL A 271 -1.13 18.94 -26.01
C VAL A 271 -1.63 19.59 -24.72
N PHE A 272 -1.80 20.91 -24.70
CA PHE A 272 -2.34 21.62 -23.54
C PHE A 272 -3.79 21.20 -23.25
N LEU A 273 -4.61 21.01 -24.29
CA LEU A 273 -5.96 20.50 -24.16
C LEU A 273 -5.99 19.09 -23.55
N GLN A 274 -5.06 18.22 -23.94
CA GLN A 274 -4.95 16.86 -23.39
C GLN A 274 -4.52 16.87 -21.91
N ILE A 275 -3.56 17.72 -21.54
CA ILE A 275 -3.14 17.90 -20.15
C ILE A 275 -4.31 18.41 -19.32
N PHE A 276 -5.02 19.43 -19.81
CA PHE A 276 -6.18 19.99 -19.13
C PHE A 276 -7.30 18.96 -18.97
N ALA A 277 -7.63 18.21 -20.02
CA ALA A 277 -8.62 17.13 -19.95
C ALA A 277 -8.22 16.04 -18.94
N SER A 278 -6.94 15.66 -18.89
CA SER A 278 -6.41 14.69 -17.92
C SER A 278 -6.52 15.21 -16.48
N LEU A 279 -6.28 16.50 -16.27
CA LEU A 279 -6.39 17.16 -14.97
C LEU A 279 -7.86 17.24 -14.50
N VAL A 280 -8.78 17.57 -15.40
CA VAL A 280 -10.22 17.59 -15.10
C VAL A 280 -10.70 16.18 -14.74
N LEU A 281 -10.34 15.16 -15.51
CA LEU A 281 -10.67 13.76 -15.20
C LEU A 281 -10.11 13.32 -13.85
N ALA A 282 -8.85 13.67 -13.56
CA ALA A 282 -8.22 13.35 -12.28
C ALA A 282 -8.91 14.05 -11.10
N ALA A 283 -9.30 15.31 -11.26
CA ALA A 283 -10.01 16.07 -10.23
C ALA A 283 -11.42 15.50 -9.97
N ILE A 284 -12.16 15.13 -11.02
CA ILE A 284 -13.46 14.47 -10.90
C ILE A 284 -13.30 13.14 -10.15
N PHE A 285 -12.34 12.31 -10.58
CA PHE A 285 -12.08 11.01 -9.97
C PHE A 285 -11.70 11.15 -8.48
N TRP A 286 -10.75 12.02 -8.16
CA TRP A 286 -10.36 12.29 -6.78
C TRP A 286 -11.54 12.81 -5.95
N SER A 287 -12.35 13.73 -6.48
CA SER A 287 -13.54 14.24 -5.80
C SER A 287 -14.57 13.14 -5.52
N THR A 288 -14.79 12.22 -6.45
CA THR A 288 -15.71 11.09 -6.21
C THR A 288 -15.21 10.16 -5.11
N LEU A 289 -13.90 9.94 -5.03
CA LEU A 289 -13.28 9.15 -3.97
C LEU A 289 -13.35 9.86 -2.62
N ALA A 290 -13.05 11.15 -2.56
CA ALA A 290 -13.11 11.94 -1.32
C ALA A 290 -14.53 11.92 -0.72
N VAL A 291 -15.56 12.08 -1.56
CA VAL A 291 -16.96 12.00 -1.11
C VAL A 291 -17.31 10.62 -0.56
N SER A 292 -16.74 9.54 -1.09
CA SER A 292 -16.98 8.17 -0.59
C SER A 292 -16.28 7.83 0.72
N GLN A 293 -15.22 8.56 1.10
CA GLN A 293 -14.39 8.26 2.29
C GLN A 293 -14.71 9.17 3.49
N GLY A 294 -15.47 10.25 3.30
CA GLY A 294 -15.77 11.26 4.32
C GLY A 294 -16.90 10.94 5.31
N GLU A 295 -17.32 9.67 5.45
CA GLU A 295 -18.35 9.30 6.42
C GLU A 295 -17.79 9.42 7.85
N ILE A 296 -18.29 10.40 8.61
CA ILE A 296 -18.16 10.44 10.07
C ILE A 296 -19.03 9.30 10.58
N LEU A 297 -18.40 8.24 11.07
CA LEU A 297 -19.12 7.09 11.62
C LEU A 297 -19.35 7.29 13.12
N GLU A 298 -20.40 6.67 13.63
CA GLU A 298 -20.63 6.52 15.07
C GLU A 298 -20.20 5.11 15.49
N LYS A 299 -19.48 5.01 16.62
CA LYS A 299 -19.02 3.74 17.18
C LYS A 299 -19.27 3.73 18.67
N VAL A 300 -19.96 2.69 19.14
CA VAL A 300 -20.18 2.43 20.56
C VAL A 300 -19.15 1.42 21.03
N ILE A 301 -18.37 1.78 22.06
CA ILE A 301 -17.40 0.87 22.68
C ILE A 301 -17.71 0.74 24.18
N THR A 302 -17.50 -0.45 24.71
CA THR A 302 -17.59 -0.73 26.15
C THR A 302 -16.19 -0.77 26.71
N VAL A 303 -15.91 0.05 27.72
CA VAL A 303 -14.58 0.22 28.31
C VAL A 303 -14.62 0.01 29.81
N PRO A 304 -13.56 -0.58 30.40
CA PRO A 304 -13.48 -0.77 31.84
C PRO A 304 -13.22 0.56 32.57
N VAL A 305 -13.68 0.62 33.81
CA VAL A 305 -13.53 1.77 34.70
C VAL A 305 -12.49 1.49 35.78
N GLU A 306 -11.51 2.39 35.92
CA GLU A 306 -10.47 2.32 36.94
C GLU A 306 -10.56 3.51 37.90
N TYR A 307 -10.61 3.21 39.20
CA TYR A 307 -10.69 4.19 40.27
C TYR A 307 -9.30 4.44 40.84
N THR A 308 -8.78 5.66 40.71
CA THR A 308 -7.44 6.02 41.19
C THR A 308 -7.49 6.52 42.63
N ALA A 309 -6.56 5.98 43.44
CA ALA A 309 -6.33 6.15 44.88
C ALA A 309 -7.22 7.16 45.63
N SER A 310 -8.12 6.62 46.45
CA SER A 310 -8.75 7.33 47.56
C SER A 310 -7.68 7.85 48.53
N SER A 311 -7.93 8.99 49.18
CA SER A 311 -7.14 9.50 50.32
C SER A 311 -6.77 8.36 51.28
N PRO A 312 -5.59 8.36 51.95
CA PRO A 312 -5.06 7.22 52.72
C PRO A 312 -6.02 6.62 53.77
N ASN A 313 -7.09 7.31 54.14
CA ASN A 313 -8.07 6.89 55.14
C ASN A 313 -9.46 6.54 54.57
N LEU A 314 -9.66 6.56 53.24
CA LEU A 314 -10.97 6.29 52.61
C LEU A 314 -10.91 5.01 51.76
N THR A 315 -11.97 4.20 51.85
CA THR A 315 -12.18 3.03 51.01
C THR A 315 -13.54 3.10 50.32
N LEU A 316 -13.60 2.57 49.10
CA LEU A 316 -14.85 2.42 48.35
C LEU A 316 -15.66 1.28 48.95
N VAL A 317 -16.91 1.57 49.30
CA VAL A 317 -17.86 0.59 49.84
C VAL A 317 -19.06 0.48 48.90
N GLY A 318 -19.43 -0.75 48.54
CA GLY A 318 -20.62 -1.04 47.75
C GLY A 318 -20.33 -1.45 46.29
N ASN A 319 -21.36 -1.36 45.46
CA ASN A 319 -21.30 -1.77 44.06
C ASN A 319 -20.58 -0.71 43.23
N LYS A 320 -19.53 -1.11 42.51
CA LYS A 320 -18.77 -0.24 41.61
C LYS A 320 -19.20 -0.48 40.16
N ALA A 321 -19.15 0.56 39.34
CA ALA A 321 -19.31 0.37 37.90
C ALA A 321 -18.04 -0.28 37.34
N GLU A 322 -18.17 -1.46 36.75
CA GLU A 322 -17.01 -2.17 36.15
C GLU A 322 -16.77 -1.72 34.72
N GLU A 323 -17.83 -1.34 33.99
CA GLU A 323 -17.80 -1.00 32.58
C GLU A 323 -18.72 0.17 32.26
N VAL A 324 -18.34 0.96 31.25
CA VAL A 324 -19.09 2.10 30.73
C VAL A 324 -19.12 2.05 29.21
N ARG A 325 -20.25 2.42 28.60
CA ARG A 325 -20.38 2.52 27.15
C ARG A 325 -20.11 3.95 26.69
N LEU A 326 -19.15 4.11 25.79
CA LEU A 326 -18.79 5.38 25.17
C LEU A 326 -19.34 5.43 23.75
N HIS A 327 -20.09 6.48 23.44
CA HIS A 327 -20.55 6.78 22.09
C HIS A 327 -19.57 7.77 21.45
N LEU A 328 -18.84 7.32 20.45
CA LEU A 328 -17.78 8.09 19.79
C LEU A 328 -18.17 8.42 18.34
N SER A 329 -17.79 9.60 17.88
CA SER A 329 -17.89 10.00 16.47
C SER A 329 -16.55 10.48 15.93
N GLY A 330 -16.27 10.18 14.67
CA GLY A 330 -15.05 10.61 14.01
C GLY A 330 -14.82 9.91 12.67
N PRO A 331 -13.70 10.22 11.99
CA PRO A 331 -13.29 9.50 10.78
C PRO A 331 -13.11 8.01 11.07
N LYS A 332 -13.51 7.16 10.12
CA LYS A 332 -13.36 5.69 10.24
C LYS A 332 -11.94 5.27 10.64
N SER A 333 -10.94 5.88 10.01
CA SER A 333 -9.52 5.66 10.30
C SER A 333 -9.15 5.97 11.75
N ALA A 334 -9.74 6.98 12.37
CA ALA A 334 -9.50 7.33 13.76
C ALA A 334 -10.27 6.39 14.70
N LEU A 335 -11.53 6.07 14.40
CA LEU A 335 -12.35 5.16 15.22
C LEU A 335 -11.81 3.73 15.27
N ASP A 336 -11.11 3.29 14.22
CA ASP A 336 -10.46 1.98 14.17
C ASP A 336 -9.19 1.93 15.03
N THR A 337 -8.54 3.07 15.32
CA THR A 337 -7.40 3.12 16.25
C THR A 337 -7.81 2.98 17.72
N VAL A 338 -9.07 3.26 18.06
CA VAL A 338 -9.58 3.13 19.42
C VAL A 338 -9.86 1.66 19.71
N ASN A 339 -8.95 1.04 20.46
CA ASN A 339 -9.08 -0.34 20.92
C ASN A 339 -9.80 -0.38 22.28
N PRO A 340 -10.97 -1.05 22.39
CA PRO A 340 -11.71 -1.17 23.65
C PRO A 340 -10.88 -1.72 24.83
N SER A 341 -9.87 -2.55 24.57
CA SER A 341 -9.07 -3.17 25.62
C SER A 341 -7.98 -2.26 26.21
N HIS A 342 -7.61 -1.18 25.52
CA HIS A 342 -6.56 -0.24 25.96
C HIS A 342 -7.12 1.11 26.42
N THR A 343 -8.37 1.41 26.09
CA THR A 343 -9.07 2.61 26.56
C THR A 343 -9.67 2.32 27.93
N ILE A 344 -9.18 3.05 28.94
CA ILE A 344 -9.63 2.93 30.33
C ILE A 344 -10.18 4.28 30.76
N VAL A 345 -11.34 4.28 31.42
CA VAL A 345 -11.90 5.49 32.04
C VAL A 345 -11.29 5.63 33.43
N LYS A 346 -10.54 6.71 33.66
CA LYS A 346 -9.88 6.97 34.94
C LYS A 346 -10.65 8.00 35.76
N ILE A 347 -11.10 7.57 36.94
CA ILE A 347 -11.80 8.44 37.88
C ILE A 347 -10.87 8.73 39.05
N ASP A 348 -10.62 10.02 39.27
CA ASP A 348 -9.79 10.50 40.37
C ASP A 348 -10.65 10.69 41.63
N LEU A 349 -10.31 9.94 42.68
CA LEU A 349 -10.98 9.99 43.99
C LEU A 349 -10.21 10.80 45.03
N SER A 350 -9.10 11.46 44.66
CA SER A 350 -8.24 12.19 45.60
C SER A 350 -8.94 13.35 46.31
N LYS A 351 -9.96 13.95 45.68
CA LYS A 351 -10.74 15.07 46.21
C LYS A 351 -12.09 14.65 46.83
N ALA A 352 -12.34 13.36 46.93
CA ALA A 352 -13.64 12.85 47.34
C ALA A 352 -13.82 12.91 48.87
N LEU A 353 -15.04 13.19 49.31
CA LEU A 353 -15.42 13.27 50.73
C LEU A 353 -16.05 11.94 51.20
N PRO A 354 -16.05 11.67 52.52
CA PRO A 354 -16.80 10.54 53.08
C PRO A 354 -18.30 10.67 52.79
N GLY A 355 -18.96 9.55 52.51
CA GLY A 355 -20.40 9.48 52.25
C GLY A 355 -20.75 9.11 50.79
N LYS A 356 -22.03 9.28 50.44
CA LYS A 356 -22.55 9.03 49.09
C LYS A 356 -22.27 10.24 48.20
N GLN A 357 -21.58 10.04 47.09
CA GLN A 357 -21.25 11.09 46.13
C GLN A 357 -21.41 10.58 44.69
N SER A 358 -21.98 11.42 43.84
CA SER A 358 -22.08 11.15 42.40
C SER A 358 -20.87 11.69 41.66
N PHE A 359 -20.33 10.89 40.73
CA PHE A 359 -19.23 11.27 39.86
C PHE A 359 -19.69 11.23 38.40
N PHE A 360 -19.35 12.27 37.66
CA PHE A 360 -19.66 12.39 36.22
C PHE A 360 -18.46 11.97 35.38
N ILE A 361 -18.72 11.31 34.26
CA ILE A 361 -17.67 10.92 33.31
C ILE A 361 -17.56 12.01 32.26
N THR A 362 -16.43 12.71 32.24
CA THR A 362 -16.15 13.76 31.24
C THR A 362 -15.01 13.33 30.31
N ARG A 363 -14.78 14.10 29.24
CA ARG A 363 -13.74 13.80 28.24
C ARG A 363 -12.35 13.72 28.88
N GLU A 364 -12.10 14.47 29.95
CA GLU A 364 -10.84 14.51 30.68
C GLU A 364 -10.53 13.19 31.40
N ASN A 365 -11.55 12.38 31.70
CA ASN A 365 -11.39 11.05 32.29
C ASN A 365 -10.97 9.99 31.27
N ILE A 366 -10.97 10.31 29.97
CA ILE A 366 -10.81 9.35 28.88
C ILE A 366 -9.68 9.80 27.94
N GLN A 367 -8.72 8.92 27.70
CA GLN A 367 -7.58 9.21 26.84
C GLN A 367 -7.93 8.94 25.37
N LEU A 368 -8.51 9.93 24.69
CA LEU A 368 -8.95 9.84 23.28
C LEU A 368 -8.06 10.69 22.34
N PRO A 369 -7.84 10.24 21.08
CA PRO A 369 -7.26 11.06 20.02
C PRO A 369 -8.03 12.37 19.78
N LYS A 370 -7.35 13.39 19.23
CA LYS A 370 -7.93 14.73 19.01
C LYS A 370 -9.09 14.73 18.01
N ASP A 371 -9.06 13.82 17.04
CA ASP A 371 -10.01 13.75 15.91
C ASP A 371 -11.27 12.92 16.24
N ILE A 372 -11.45 12.53 17.50
CA ILE A 372 -12.60 11.77 17.99
C ILE A 372 -13.38 12.61 19.01
N HIS A 373 -14.69 12.70 18.78
CA HIS A 373 -15.62 13.41 19.64
C HIS A 373 -16.44 12.40 20.45
N LEU A 374 -16.47 12.61 21.77
CA LEU A 374 -17.37 11.90 22.66
C LEU A 374 -18.76 12.52 22.52
N LEU A 375 -19.72 11.74 22.02
CA LEU A 375 -21.11 12.17 21.89
C LEU A 375 -21.87 11.99 23.21
N ASP A 376 -21.78 10.79 23.77
CA ASP A 376 -22.49 10.43 25.00
C ASP A 376 -21.78 9.30 25.76
N VAL A 377 -22.13 9.17 27.05
CA VAL A 377 -21.60 8.17 27.97
C VAL A 377 -22.75 7.52 28.73
N ILE A 378 -22.81 6.19 28.73
CA ILE A 378 -23.87 5.44 29.40
C ILE A 378 -23.26 4.48 30.44
N PRO A 379 -23.56 4.65 31.75
CA PRO A 379 -24.33 5.75 32.36
C PRO A 379 -23.52 7.07 32.46
N PRO A 380 -24.18 8.24 32.47
CA PRO A 380 -23.51 9.55 32.50
C PRO A 380 -22.85 9.87 33.86
N SER A 381 -23.35 9.24 34.93
CA SER A 381 -22.79 9.33 36.27
C SER A 381 -23.01 8.02 37.03
N PHE A 382 -22.22 7.83 38.08
CA PHE A 382 -22.37 6.72 39.02
C PHE A 382 -22.28 7.23 40.45
N GLU A 383 -23.05 6.62 41.34
CA GLU A 383 -23.02 6.90 42.77
C GLU A 383 -21.99 5.99 43.45
N LEU A 384 -21.01 6.59 44.11
CA LEU A 384 -20.05 5.88 44.95
C LEU A 384 -20.30 6.22 46.42
N THR A 385 -20.11 5.24 47.29
CA THR A 385 -20.08 5.46 48.73
C THR A 385 -18.65 5.29 49.22
N LEU A 386 -18.08 6.33 49.82
CA LEU A 386 -16.75 6.30 50.43
C LEU A 386 -16.91 6.25 51.94
N ALA A 387 -16.25 5.28 52.57
CA ALA A 387 -16.24 5.16 54.02
C ALA A 387 -14.82 5.35 54.54
N GLU A 388 -14.72 5.95 55.73
CA GLU A 388 -13.47 6.01 56.45
C GLU A 388 -13.08 4.64 56.96
N ILE A 389 -11.79 4.32 56.86
CA ILE A 389 -11.23 3.08 57.38
C ILE A 389 -10.87 3.29 58.85
N VAL A 390 -11.41 2.44 59.73
CA VAL A 390 -11.11 2.43 61.16
C VAL A 390 -10.39 1.13 61.53
N GLU A 391 -9.41 1.23 62.42
CA GLU A 391 -8.75 0.07 63.01
C GLU A 391 -9.66 -0.58 64.05
N LYS A 392 -9.99 -1.85 63.86
CA LYS A 392 -10.77 -2.67 64.78
C LYS A 392 -10.02 -3.95 65.15
N GLU A 393 -10.22 -4.42 66.37
CA GLU A 393 -9.72 -5.72 66.82
C GLU A 393 -10.88 -6.72 66.81
N LEU A 394 -10.83 -7.71 65.90
CA LEU A 394 -11.89 -8.71 65.75
C LEU A 394 -11.46 -10.05 66.37
N ILE A 395 -12.42 -10.77 66.95
CA ILE A 395 -12.22 -12.10 67.54
C ILE A 395 -12.27 -13.15 66.42
N ILE A 396 -11.34 -14.11 66.43
CA ILE A 396 -11.35 -15.20 65.46
C ILE A 396 -12.16 -16.38 66.04
N LYS A 397 -13.24 -16.76 65.35
CA LYS A 397 -14.05 -17.92 65.68
C LYS A 397 -13.83 -19.05 64.65
N PRO A 398 -13.46 -20.26 65.09
CA PRO A 398 -13.29 -21.37 64.18
C PRO A 398 -14.66 -21.82 63.66
N GLN A 399 -14.77 -22.01 62.35
CA GLN A 399 -16.00 -22.51 61.74
C GLN A 399 -16.00 -24.05 61.80
N LEU A 400 -16.67 -24.62 62.81
CA LEU A 400 -16.75 -26.07 62.98
C LEU A 400 -17.92 -26.64 62.16
N VAL A 401 -17.67 -27.69 61.39
CA VAL A 401 -18.67 -28.34 60.53
C VAL A 401 -18.74 -29.83 60.87
N GLY A 402 -19.95 -30.33 61.15
CA GLY A 402 -20.19 -31.74 61.47
C GLY A 402 -20.20 -32.04 62.98
N LYS A 403 -20.08 -33.33 63.32
CA LYS A 403 -20.05 -33.83 64.72
C LYS A 403 -18.87 -34.76 64.90
N LEU A 404 -18.31 -34.81 66.11
CA LEU A 404 -17.24 -35.73 66.44
C LEU A 404 -17.74 -37.19 66.41
N PRO A 405 -16.92 -38.14 65.92
CA PRO A 405 -17.26 -39.56 65.88
C PRO A 405 -17.27 -40.19 67.30
N GLY A 406 -18.06 -41.24 67.48
CA GLY A 406 -17.97 -42.12 68.67
C GLY A 406 -18.42 -41.51 70.01
N GLY A 407 -19.26 -40.48 70.00
CA GLY A 407 -19.78 -39.84 71.23
C GLY A 407 -18.79 -38.89 71.92
N LEU A 408 -17.63 -38.63 71.29
CA LEU A 408 -16.63 -37.68 71.79
C LEU A 408 -17.19 -36.26 71.86
N LYS A 409 -16.79 -35.52 72.90
CA LYS A 409 -17.09 -34.10 73.08
C LYS A 409 -15.81 -33.27 73.04
N ILE A 410 -15.94 -32.04 72.55
CA ILE A 410 -14.86 -31.05 72.59
C ILE A 410 -14.68 -30.63 74.04
N ARG A 411 -13.53 -30.94 74.63
CA ARG A 411 -13.18 -30.56 76.01
C ARG A 411 -12.64 -29.14 76.08
N SER A 412 -11.79 -28.77 75.12
CA SER A 412 -11.27 -27.42 74.99
C SER A 412 -10.97 -27.09 73.53
N LEU A 413 -11.15 -25.83 73.17
CA LEU A 413 -10.89 -25.28 71.85
C LEU A 413 -10.05 -24.02 72.02
N GLU A 414 -8.77 -24.09 71.66
CA GLU A 414 -7.85 -22.95 71.77
C GLU A 414 -7.50 -22.44 70.37
N VAL A 415 -7.60 -21.11 70.17
CA VAL A 415 -7.34 -20.45 68.88
C VAL A 415 -6.20 -19.46 69.06
N LYS A 416 -5.14 -19.62 68.26
CA LYS A 416 -3.93 -18.80 68.30
C LYS A 416 -3.63 -18.24 66.91
N PRO A 417 -3.63 -16.91 66.71
CA PRO A 417 -4.08 -15.86 67.64
C PRO A 417 -5.61 -15.84 67.77
N GLY A 418 -6.13 -15.54 68.97
CA GLY A 418 -7.58 -15.45 69.20
C GLY A 418 -8.21 -14.14 68.72
N LYS A 419 -7.39 -13.15 68.37
CA LYS A 419 -7.80 -11.83 67.88
C LYS A 419 -6.86 -11.33 66.78
N VAL A 420 -7.38 -10.49 65.88
CA VAL A 420 -6.61 -9.88 64.80
C VAL A 420 -7.02 -8.42 64.62
N LYS A 421 -6.03 -7.55 64.39
CA LYS A 421 -6.26 -6.14 64.06
C LYS A 421 -6.51 -6.00 62.57
N VAL A 422 -7.64 -5.39 62.23
CA VAL A 422 -8.09 -5.21 60.85
C VAL A 422 -8.49 -3.77 60.60
N PHE A 423 -8.38 -3.37 59.36
CA PHE A 423 -8.94 -2.17 58.79
C PHE A 423 -10.33 -2.50 58.24
N SER A 424 -11.34 -1.80 58.75
CA SER A 424 -12.73 -1.97 58.32
C SER A 424 -13.35 -0.60 58.06
N PRO A 425 -14.18 -0.46 57.00
CA PRO A 425 -14.93 0.77 56.80
C PRO A 425 -15.92 1.01 57.93
N THR A 426 -16.17 2.28 58.26
CA THR A 426 -17.25 2.73 59.15
C THR A 426 -18.58 2.57 58.43
N SER A 427 -19.36 1.55 58.77
CA SER A 427 -20.72 1.33 58.28
C SER A 427 -21.54 0.55 59.32
N ASP A 428 -22.86 0.74 59.33
CA ASP A 428 -23.77 0.10 60.30
C ASP A 428 -23.65 -1.44 60.35
N GLU A 429 -23.30 -2.07 59.23
CA GLU A 429 -23.06 -3.51 59.14
C GLU A 429 -21.69 -3.91 59.70
N MET A 430 -20.66 -3.11 59.40
CA MET A 430 -19.28 -3.37 59.82
C MET A 430 -19.03 -2.98 61.28
N ASP A 431 -19.86 -2.12 61.86
CA ASP A 431 -19.85 -1.78 63.29
C ASP A 431 -20.43 -2.92 64.15
N LYS A 432 -21.32 -3.74 63.58
CA LYS A 432 -21.87 -4.94 64.22
C LYS A 432 -20.97 -6.17 64.06
N LEU A 433 -19.93 -6.09 63.23
CA LEU A 433 -19.01 -7.20 62.99
C LEU A 433 -18.08 -7.37 64.20
N ILE A 434 -18.31 -8.43 64.98
CA ILE A 434 -17.55 -8.71 66.23
C ILE A 434 -16.52 -9.83 66.03
N SER A 435 -16.72 -10.70 65.04
CA SER A 435 -15.84 -11.87 64.83
C SER A 435 -15.63 -12.22 63.37
N LEU A 436 -14.43 -12.73 63.06
CA LEU A 436 -14.08 -13.33 61.78
C LEU A 436 -14.11 -14.86 61.89
N THR A 437 -14.46 -15.53 60.80
CA THR A 437 -14.48 -16.99 60.74
C THR A 437 -13.22 -17.54 60.09
N THR A 438 -12.80 -18.74 60.47
CA THR A 438 -11.76 -19.48 59.74
C THR A 438 -12.36 -20.26 58.58
N THR A 439 -11.49 -20.80 57.72
CA THR A 439 -11.87 -21.90 56.82
C THR A 439 -12.55 -23.04 57.61
N PRO A 440 -13.56 -23.71 57.03
CA PRO A 440 -14.34 -24.72 57.75
C PRO A 440 -13.48 -25.90 58.19
N ILE A 441 -13.63 -26.28 59.47
CA ILE A 441 -12.96 -27.41 60.11
C ILE A 441 -13.97 -28.55 60.24
N TYR A 442 -13.73 -29.64 59.53
CA TYR A 442 -14.60 -30.81 59.54
C TYR A 442 -14.30 -31.71 60.74
N LEU A 443 -15.26 -31.84 61.66
CA LEU A 443 -15.10 -32.60 62.91
C LEU A 443 -15.18 -34.13 62.73
N ASN A 444 -15.69 -34.61 61.60
CA ASN A 444 -15.99 -36.03 61.40
C ASN A 444 -14.76 -36.95 61.45
N ASN A 445 -13.57 -36.40 61.24
CA ASN A 445 -12.31 -37.16 61.15
C ASN A 445 -11.38 -36.96 62.35
N ILE A 446 -11.87 -36.34 63.44
CA ILE A 446 -11.05 -36.05 64.62
C ILE A 446 -11.34 -37.11 65.70
N TYR A 447 -10.38 -38.00 65.93
CA TYR A 447 -10.45 -39.09 66.91
C TYR A 447 -9.61 -38.83 68.17
N GLU A 448 -8.60 -37.97 68.06
CA GLU A 448 -7.66 -37.61 69.12
C GLU A 448 -7.36 -36.11 69.10
N ASN A 449 -6.61 -35.64 70.10
CA ASN A 449 -6.25 -34.21 70.20
C ASN A 449 -5.42 -33.81 68.98
N THR A 450 -5.86 -32.76 68.27
CA THR A 450 -5.22 -32.36 67.01
C THR A 450 -5.07 -30.85 66.90
N THR A 451 -4.08 -30.44 66.11
CA THR A 451 -3.77 -29.04 65.82
C THR A 451 -3.95 -28.79 64.33
N ILE A 452 -4.81 -27.84 63.98
CA ILE A 452 -5.21 -27.57 62.59
C ILE A 452 -4.83 -26.14 62.23
N TYR A 453 -4.14 -25.98 61.11
CA TYR A 453 -3.82 -24.67 60.53
C TYR A 453 -4.93 -24.22 59.59
N CYS A 454 -5.48 -23.05 59.85
CA CYS A 454 -6.61 -22.48 59.14
C CYS A 454 -6.29 -21.09 58.60
N LYS A 455 -6.95 -20.71 57.51
CA LYS A 455 -6.91 -19.34 57.00
C LYS A 455 -8.13 -18.57 57.49
N ILE A 456 -7.97 -17.26 57.63
CA ILE A 456 -9.08 -16.35 57.96
C ILE A 456 -9.92 -16.12 56.71
N VAL A 457 -11.24 -16.23 56.86
CA VAL A 457 -12.23 -15.86 55.85
C VAL A 457 -12.82 -14.53 56.28
N ALA A 458 -12.44 -13.47 55.58
CA ALA A 458 -12.89 -12.11 55.82
C ALA A 458 -13.77 -11.61 54.67
N LEU A 459 -14.66 -10.65 54.97
CA LEU A 459 -15.43 -9.95 53.95
C LEU A 459 -14.50 -9.11 53.05
N PRO A 460 -14.81 -8.92 51.75
CA PRO A 460 -13.96 -8.16 50.82
C PRO A 460 -13.61 -6.74 51.29
N ALA A 461 -14.46 -6.14 52.12
CA ALA A 461 -14.28 -4.80 52.68
C ALA A 461 -13.31 -4.73 53.88
N VAL A 462 -12.93 -5.87 54.48
CA VAL A 462 -12.08 -5.93 55.67
C VAL A 462 -10.67 -6.35 55.27
N GLN A 463 -9.67 -5.56 55.64
CA GLN A 463 -8.25 -5.82 55.32
C GLN A 463 -7.43 -6.04 56.59
N PRO A 464 -6.42 -6.93 56.58
CA PRO A 464 -5.52 -7.06 57.72
C PRO A 464 -4.66 -5.81 57.85
N LYS A 465 -4.38 -5.39 59.09
CA LYS A 465 -3.47 -4.25 59.33
C LYS A 465 -2.04 -4.57 58.87
N GLU A 466 -1.64 -5.82 59.04
CA GLU A 466 -0.41 -6.35 58.48
C GLU A 466 -0.64 -6.69 57.00
N LYS A 467 0.38 -6.53 56.14
CA LYS A 467 0.26 -6.79 54.68
C LYS A 467 -0.29 -8.17 54.31
N ARG A 468 -0.36 -9.12 55.25
CA ARG A 468 -0.88 -10.47 55.08
C ARG A 468 -1.74 -10.87 56.28
N TRP A 469 -2.71 -11.75 56.04
CA TRP A 469 -3.47 -12.39 57.12
C TRP A 469 -2.57 -13.32 57.92
N PRO A 470 -2.62 -13.31 59.27
CA PRO A 470 -1.89 -14.26 60.09
C PRO A 470 -2.48 -15.67 59.92
N ASP A 471 -1.61 -16.68 59.97
CA ASP A 471 -2.05 -18.07 60.03
C ASP A 471 -2.68 -18.36 61.38
N VAL A 472 -3.85 -19.03 61.37
CA VAL A 472 -4.60 -19.34 62.59
C VAL A 472 -4.43 -20.80 62.95
N VAL A 473 -3.94 -21.06 64.15
CA VAL A 473 -3.79 -22.40 64.71
C VAL A 473 -4.94 -22.69 65.65
N VAL A 474 -5.68 -23.77 65.38
CA VAL A 474 -6.79 -24.23 66.20
C VAL A 474 -6.40 -25.56 66.84
N VAL A 475 -6.29 -25.58 68.17
CA VAL A 475 -5.99 -26.78 68.96
C VAL A 475 -7.30 -27.31 69.52
N ILE A 476 -7.65 -28.54 69.14
CA ILE A 476 -8.89 -29.21 69.54
C ILE A 476 -8.54 -30.37 70.46
N THR A 477 -9.00 -30.30 71.71
CA THR A 477 -8.87 -31.39 72.69
C THR A 477 -10.20 -32.13 72.80
N VAL A 478 -10.19 -33.45 72.58
CA VAL A 478 -11.38 -34.31 72.60
C VAL A 478 -11.35 -35.27 73.80
N GLY A 479 -12.52 -35.57 74.35
CA GLY A 479 -12.72 -36.52 75.45
C GLY A 479 -14.09 -37.19 75.37
N ARG A 480 -14.29 -38.30 76.09
CA ARG A 480 -15.60 -38.97 76.17
C ARG A 480 -16.50 -38.34 77.22
#